data_AF-K0NFM7-F1
#
_entry.id   AF-K0NFM7-F1
#
_cell.length_a   1.000
_cell.length_b   1.000
_cell.length_c   1.000
_cell.angle_alpha   90.00
_cell.angle_beta   90.00
_cell.angle_gamma   90.00
#
_symmetry.space_group_name_H-M   'P 1'
#
loop_
_entity.id
_entity.type
_entity.pdbx_description
1 polymer ?
#
loop_
_entity_poly.entity_id
_entity_poly.type
_entity_poly.pdbx_seq_one_letter_code
_entity_poly.pdbx_strand_id
1 'polypeptide(L)'
;MKVARKLKHYIYGVTLVFITLSGFGQMPIFKRYYIADIPGLGWLARFYVTHMVHYIAAIVLIALATYVVFDFIFKRSGFNRITGYGYFKTGIIAGLIVTGAFMVVKNLPHIYFAHTTIIALDIVHLSLCVMLLIVSSYTLILKKRWVS
;
A
#
# COMPACT_ATOMS: atom_id res chain seq x y z
N MET A 1 -23.92 -10.69 7.15
CA MET A 1 -23.06 -10.65 5.93
C MET A 1 -22.80 -9.25 5.36
N LYS A 2 -23.79 -8.35 5.21
CA LYS A 2 -23.59 -7.00 4.61
C LYS A 2 -22.69 -6.06 5.44
N VAL A 3 -22.79 -6.10 6.77
CA VAL A 3 -22.00 -5.25 7.69
C VAL A 3 -20.51 -5.60 7.62
N ALA A 4 -20.15 -6.88 7.74
CA ALA A 4 -18.77 -7.34 7.61
C ALA A 4 -18.12 -6.96 6.27
N ARG A 5 -18.91 -6.95 5.18
CA ARG A 5 -18.42 -6.49 3.86
C ARG A 5 -18.16 -4.99 3.82
N LYS A 6 -19.06 -4.17 4.38
CA LYS A 6 -18.87 -2.70 4.48
C LYS A 6 -17.65 -2.38 5.33
N LEU A 7 -17.48 -3.06 6.47
CA LEU A 7 -16.35 -2.88 7.35
C LEU A 7 -15.02 -3.15 6.63
N LYS A 8 -14.89 -4.28 5.93
CA LYS A 8 -13.69 -4.60 5.14
C LYS A 8 -13.36 -3.54 4.10
N HIS A 9 -14.37 -2.98 3.44
CA HIS A 9 -14.17 -1.92 2.46
C HIS A 9 -13.65 -0.63 3.10
N TYR A 10 -14.20 -0.24 4.25
CA TYR A 10 -13.72 0.92 5.01
C TYR A 10 -12.30 0.73 5.51
N ILE A 11 -11.99 -0.44 6.10
CA ILE A 11 -10.63 -0.75 6.57
C ILE A 11 -9.65 -0.63 5.40
N TYR A 12 -9.93 -1.27 4.26
CA TYR A 12 -9.06 -1.17 3.09
C TYR A 12 -8.89 0.29 2.61
N GLY A 13 -9.96 1.07 2.54
CA GLY A 13 -9.90 2.47 2.13
C GLY A 13 -9.04 3.33 3.06
N VAL A 14 -9.25 3.19 4.37
CA VAL A 14 -8.45 3.89 5.40
C VAL A 14 -6.99 3.45 5.33
N THR A 15 -6.72 2.15 5.24
CA THR A 15 -5.36 1.61 5.08
C THR A 15 -4.67 2.20 3.85
N LEU A 16 -5.35 2.25 2.69
CA LEU A 16 -4.77 2.79 1.45
C LEU A 16 -4.43 4.28 1.57
N VAL A 17 -5.27 5.06 2.25
CA VAL A 17 -4.99 6.49 2.52
C VAL A 17 -3.76 6.63 3.41
N PHE A 18 -3.73 5.95 4.56
CA PHE A 18 -2.65 6.12 5.52
C PHE A 18 -1.32 5.54 5.04
N ILE A 19 -1.30 4.38 4.37
CA ILE A 19 -0.06 3.80 3.84
C ILE A 19 0.54 4.69 2.75
N THR A 20 -0.30 5.28 1.90
CA THR A 20 0.13 6.20 0.85
C THR A 20 0.63 7.52 1.43
N LEU A 21 -0.17 8.14 2.32
CA LEU A 21 0.15 9.41 2.95
C LEU A 21 1.46 9.32 3.73
N SER A 22 1.61 8.28 4.56
CA SER A 22 2.82 8.07 5.34
C SER A 22 4.04 7.70 4.48
N GLY A 23 3.87 6.92 3.41
CA GLY A 23 4.96 6.59 2.48
C GLY A 23 5.48 7.83 1.75
N PHE A 24 4.58 8.70 1.29
CA PHE A 24 4.98 10.01 0.77
C PHE A 24 5.63 10.91 1.83
N GLY A 25 5.17 10.84 3.08
CA GLY A 25 5.75 11.59 4.20
C GLY A 25 7.09 11.07 4.72
N GLN A 26 7.55 9.90 4.28
CA GLN A 26 8.93 9.46 4.50
C GLN A 26 9.91 10.21 3.58
N MET A 27 9.42 10.73 2.46
CA MET A 27 10.15 11.68 1.62
C MET A 27 9.90 13.11 2.16
N PRO A 28 10.87 14.03 2.05
CA PRO A 28 10.74 15.39 2.59
C PRO A 28 9.80 16.29 1.76
N ILE A 29 8.78 15.73 1.09
CA ILE A 29 7.89 16.47 0.19
C ILE A 29 6.92 17.38 0.96
N PHE A 30 6.34 16.93 2.07
CA PHE A 30 5.31 17.70 2.78
C PHE A 30 5.88 18.93 3.47
N LYS A 31 7.15 18.87 3.87
CA LYS A 31 7.85 20.06 4.36
C LYS A 31 8.27 20.97 3.21
N ARG A 32 8.77 20.41 2.10
CA ARG A 32 9.21 21.18 0.92
C ARG A 32 8.09 21.99 0.27
N TYR A 33 6.86 21.50 0.32
CA TYR A 33 5.68 22.17 -0.25
C TYR A 33 4.75 22.77 0.81
N TYR A 34 5.24 23.06 2.03
CA TYR A 34 4.51 23.75 3.11
C TYR A 34 3.22 23.04 3.59
N ILE A 35 2.95 21.81 3.17
CA ILE A 35 1.81 21.00 3.63
C ILE A 35 1.89 20.75 5.14
N ALA A 36 3.10 20.53 5.66
CA ALA A 36 3.33 20.35 7.08
C ALA A 36 3.17 21.63 7.93
N ASP A 37 3.08 22.80 7.29
CA ASP A 37 2.90 24.09 7.97
C ASP A 37 1.41 24.43 8.16
N ILE A 38 0.50 23.64 7.57
CA ILE A 38 -0.93 23.70 7.85
C ILE A 38 -1.18 23.27 9.31
N PRO A 39 -1.97 24.04 10.10
CA PRO A 39 -2.26 23.70 11.48
C PRO A 39 -2.77 22.26 11.64
N GLY A 40 -2.13 21.47 12.50
CA GLY A 40 -2.44 20.06 12.75
C GLY A 40 -1.73 19.04 11.85
N LEU A 41 -1.04 19.46 10.78
CA LEU A 41 -0.35 18.57 9.84
C LEU A 41 1.18 18.48 10.05
N GLY A 42 1.72 19.13 11.08
CA GLY A 42 3.16 19.12 11.37
C GLY A 42 3.78 17.73 11.60
N TRP A 43 2.97 16.72 11.93
CA TRP A 43 3.43 15.34 12.07
C TRP A 43 3.86 14.70 10.73
N LEU A 44 3.34 15.20 9.60
CA LEU A 44 3.70 14.72 8.25
C LEU A 44 5.16 14.99 7.88
N ALA A 45 5.82 15.93 8.57
CA ALA A 45 7.25 16.20 8.40
C ALA A 45 8.14 15.42 9.38
N ARG A 46 7.56 14.64 10.31
CA ARG A 46 8.32 13.88 11.31
C ARG A 46 8.56 12.46 10.80
N PHE A 47 9.77 12.20 10.30
CA PHE A 47 10.14 10.91 9.70
C PHE A 47 9.78 9.71 10.58
N TYR A 48 10.09 9.75 11.88
CA TYR A 48 9.79 8.63 12.78
C TYR A 48 8.28 8.36 12.89
N VAL A 49 7.45 9.41 12.92
CA VAL A 49 5.99 9.28 12.99
C VAL A 49 5.45 8.71 11.69
N THR A 50 5.85 9.26 10.53
CA THR A 50 5.42 8.76 9.23
C THR A 50 5.89 7.33 9.00
N HIS A 51 7.11 6.98 9.41
CA HIS A 51 7.64 5.63 9.33
C HIS A 51 6.83 4.63 10.19
N MET A 52 6.52 4.97 11.44
CA MET A 52 5.67 4.12 12.29
C MET A 52 4.26 3.93 11.69
N VAL A 53 3.62 5.02 11.23
CA VAL A 53 2.28 4.95 10.62
C VAL A 53 2.31 4.08 9.37
N HIS A 54 3.36 4.19 8.55
CA HIS A 54 3.53 3.37 7.35
C HIS A 54 3.64 1.89 7.68
N TYR A 55 4.43 1.52 8.69
CA TYR A 55 4.59 0.14 9.13
C TYR A 55 3.28 -0.44 9.68
N ILE A 56 2.56 0.32 10.51
CA ILE A 56 1.26 -0.11 11.03
C ILE A 56 0.27 -0.33 9.88
N ALA A 57 0.20 0.60 8.92
CA ALA A 57 -0.65 0.46 7.76
C ALA A 57 -0.24 -0.73 6.87
N ALA A 58 1.06 -0.98 6.72
CA ALA A 58 1.59 -2.14 6.00
C ALA A 58 1.20 -3.46 6.66
N ILE A 59 1.27 -3.57 8.00
CA ILE A 59 0.81 -4.74 8.75
C ILE A 59 -0.67 -5.01 8.48
N VAL A 60 -1.51 -3.96 8.53
CA VAL A 60 -2.95 -4.10 8.23
C VAL A 60 -3.18 -4.51 6.78
N LEU A 61 -2.44 -3.95 5.83
CA LEU A 61 -2.53 -4.32 4.41
C LEU A 61 -2.15 -5.78 4.19
N ILE A 62 -1.07 -6.25 4.80
CA ILE A 62 -0.62 -7.66 4.73
C ILE A 62 -1.65 -8.58 5.38
N ALA A 63 -2.23 -8.21 6.52
CA ALA A 63 -3.30 -8.97 7.16
C ALA A 63 -4.54 -9.09 6.27
N LEU A 64 -4.96 -7.99 5.61
CA LEU A 64 -6.05 -8.01 4.64
C LEU A 64 -5.75 -8.88 3.42
N ALA A 65 -4.53 -8.77 2.86
CA ALA A 65 -4.09 -9.58 1.74
C ALA A 65 -4.11 -11.06 2.10
N THR A 66 -3.58 -11.41 3.27
CA THR A 66 -3.54 -12.77 3.81
C THR A 66 -4.95 -13.32 4.02
N TYR A 67 -5.85 -12.53 4.61
CA TYR A 67 -7.26 -12.90 4.76
C TYR A 67 -7.93 -13.20 3.43
N VAL A 68 -7.69 -12.38 2.39
CA VAL A 68 -8.26 -12.61 1.05
C VAL A 68 -7.69 -13.87 0.41
N VAL A 69 -6.39 -14.12 0.55
CA VAL A 69 -5.74 -15.34 0.05
C VAL A 69 -6.33 -16.59 0.73
N PHE A 70 -6.49 -16.58 2.05
CA PHE A 70 -7.11 -17.70 2.76
C PHE A 70 -8.58 -17.88 2.40
N ASP A 71 -9.38 -16.82 2.30
CA ASP A 71 -10.77 -16.91 1.86
C ASP A 71 -10.87 -17.56 0.47
N PHE A 72 -9.91 -17.26 -0.41
CA PHE A 72 -9.81 -17.85 -1.73
C PHE A 72 -9.47 -19.36 -1.68
N ILE A 73 -8.43 -19.73 -0.92
CA ILE A 73 -7.99 -21.13 -0.78
C ILE A 73 -9.09 -22.01 -0.18
N PHE A 74 -9.74 -21.54 0.90
CA PHE A 74 -10.71 -22.35 1.65
C PHE A 74 -12.09 -22.41 1.00
N LYS A 75 -12.56 -21.36 0.31
CA LYS A 75 -13.91 -21.37 -0.26
C LYS A 75 -14.04 -22.01 -1.64
N ARG A 76 -12.94 -22.42 -2.30
CA ARG A 76 -12.92 -22.97 -3.70
C ARG A 76 -13.74 -22.15 -4.71
N SER A 77 -14.11 -20.91 -4.37
CA SER A 77 -15.03 -20.06 -5.12
C SER A 77 -14.21 -19.29 -6.14
N GLY A 78 -14.16 -19.86 -7.34
CA GLY A 78 -13.33 -19.53 -8.49
C GLY A 78 -12.82 -18.10 -8.65
N PHE A 79 -11.55 -18.05 -9.04
CA PHE A 79 -10.86 -16.97 -9.77
C PHE A 79 -11.70 -16.37 -10.94
N ASN A 80 -12.73 -17.10 -11.40
CA ASN A 80 -13.67 -16.69 -12.46
C ASN A 80 -14.52 -15.44 -12.14
N ARG A 81 -14.54 -14.95 -10.90
CA ARG A 81 -15.26 -13.71 -10.55
C ARG A 81 -14.37 -12.47 -10.46
N ILE A 82 -13.05 -12.60 -10.59
CA ILE A 82 -12.15 -11.43 -10.51
C ILE A 82 -12.02 -10.81 -11.90
N THR A 83 -12.25 -9.51 -12.02
CA THR A 83 -12.08 -8.80 -13.30
C THR A 83 -10.59 -8.66 -13.63
N GLY A 84 -10.23 -8.48 -14.91
CA GLY A 84 -8.82 -8.29 -15.31
C GLY A 84 -8.12 -7.14 -14.56
N TYR A 85 -8.86 -6.07 -14.25
CA TYR A 85 -8.39 -4.96 -13.41
C TYR A 85 -8.13 -5.38 -11.95
N GLY A 86 -8.91 -6.31 -11.42
CA GLY A 86 -8.71 -6.90 -10.10
C GLY A 86 -7.39 -7.64 -10.01
N TYR A 87 -7.11 -8.53 -10.98
CA TYR A 87 -5.82 -9.24 -11.05
C TYR A 87 -4.63 -8.29 -11.15
N PHE A 88 -4.75 -7.27 -12.01
CA PHE A 88 -3.68 -6.30 -12.20
C PHE A 88 -3.34 -5.59 -10.88
N LYS A 89 -4.35 -5.12 -10.15
CA LYS A 89 -4.13 -4.48 -8.85
C LYS A 89 -3.61 -5.42 -7.78
N THR A 90 -4.08 -6.66 -7.75
CA THR A 90 -3.55 -7.69 -6.84
C THR A 90 -2.06 -7.91 -7.11
N GLY A 91 -1.64 -7.95 -8.38
CA GLY A 91 -0.23 -8.04 -8.76
C GLY A 91 0.59 -6.85 -8.26
N ILE A 92 0.08 -5.62 -8.40
CA ILE A 92 0.75 -4.40 -7.90
C ILE A 92 0.89 -4.43 -6.37
N ILE A 93 -0.18 -4.78 -5.66
CA ILE A 93 -0.17 -4.88 -4.19
C ILE A 93 0.81 -5.95 -3.73
N ALA A 94 0.85 -7.11 -4.39
CA ALA A 94 1.83 -8.15 -4.10
C ALA A 94 3.27 -7.64 -4.31
N GLY A 95 3.53 -6.94 -5.42
CA GLY A 95 4.82 -6.31 -5.69
C GLY A 95 5.21 -5.28 -4.63
N LEU A 96 4.28 -4.46 -4.15
CA LEU A 96 4.50 -3.51 -3.06
C LEU A 96 4.86 -4.21 -1.75
N ILE A 97 4.17 -5.29 -1.41
CA ILE A 97 4.47 -6.08 -0.20
C ILE A 97 5.87 -6.68 -0.30
N VAL A 98 6.23 -7.29 -1.44
CA VAL A 98 7.54 -7.91 -1.65
C VAL A 98 8.66 -6.86 -1.58
N THR A 99 8.53 -5.77 -2.34
CA THR A 99 9.54 -4.70 -2.34
C THR A 99 9.64 -4.01 -0.98
N GLY A 100 8.52 -3.77 -0.30
CA GLY A 100 8.49 -3.24 1.06
C GLY A 100 9.18 -4.19 2.07
N ALA A 101 8.98 -5.51 1.95
CA ALA A 101 9.69 -6.47 2.79
C ALA A 101 11.21 -6.41 2.58
N PHE A 102 11.68 -6.30 1.33
CA PHE A 102 13.11 -6.07 1.06
C PHE A 102 13.61 -4.75 1.66
N MET A 103 12.78 -3.70 1.71
CA MET A 103 13.14 -2.44 2.35
C MET A 103 13.32 -2.56 3.86
N VAL A 104 12.53 -3.42 4.50
CA VAL A 104 12.71 -3.76 5.93
C VAL A 104 14.01 -4.55 6.11
N VAL A 105 14.26 -5.54 5.24
CA VAL A 105 15.43 -6.42 5.32
C VAL A 105 16.74 -5.64 5.15
N LYS A 106 16.82 -4.68 4.22
CA LYS A 106 18.02 -3.82 4.08
C LYS A 106 18.32 -2.97 5.31
N ASN A 107 17.37 -2.85 6.25
CA ASN A 107 17.52 -2.07 7.48
C ASN A 107 17.91 -2.94 8.68
N LEU A 108 18.07 -4.26 8.50
CA LEU A 108 18.51 -5.16 9.56
C LEU A 108 20.03 -5.05 9.77
N PRO A 109 20.52 -5.21 11.02
CA PRO A 109 21.95 -5.26 11.27
C PRO A 109 22.57 -6.44 10.51
N HIS A 110 23.77 -6.25 9.98
CA HIS A 110 24.56 -7.26 9.26
C HIS A 110 24.06 -7.64 7.85
N ILE A 111 23.02 -7.00 7.32
CA ILE A 111 22.59 -7.17 5.91
C ILE A 111 22.96 -5.92 5.13
N TYR A 112 23.88 -6.07 4.16
CA TYR A 112 24.31 -4.98 3.30
C TYR A 112 23.90 -5.26 1.86
N PHE A 113 23.10 -4.37 1.29
CA PHE A 113 22.76 -4.40 -0.13
C PHE A 113 23.66 -3.47 -0.91
N ALA A 114 23.92 -3.80 -2.17
CA ALA A 114 24.62 -2.90 -3.08
C ALA A 114 23.83 -1.60 -3.24
N HIS A 115 24.54 -0.48 -3.41
CA HIS A 115 23.93 0.84 -3.55
C HIS A 115 22.93 0.92 -4.71
N THR A 116 23.27 0.29 -5.85
CA THR A 116 22.38 0.19 -7.03
C THR A 116 21.09 -0.56 -6.72
N THR A 117 21.17 -1.63 -5.93
CA THR A 117 20.00 -2.41 -5.49
C THR A 117 19.08 -1.58 -4.59
N ILE A 118 19.64 -0.77 -3.69
CA ILE A 118 18.85 0.10 -2.81
C ILE A 118 18.07 1.13 -3.64
N ILE A 119 18.75 1.81 -4.57
CA ILE A 119 18.11 2.80 -5.46
C ILE A 119 17.04 2.13 -6.32
N ALA A 120 17.36 0.98 -6.93
CA ALA A 120 16.40 0.25 -7.75
C ALA A 120 15.16 -0.16 -6.94
N LEU A 121 15.35 -0.63 -5.70
CA LEU A 121 14.27 -1.01 -4.82
C LEU A 121 13.38 0.19 -4.46
N ASP A 122 13.97 1.33 -4.12
CA ASP A 122 13.26 2.56 -3.78
C ASP A 122 12.45 3.08 -4.98
N ILE A 123 13.04 3.09 -6.18
CA ILE A 123 12.35 3.48 -7.42
C ILE A 123 11.22 2.52 -7.75
N VAL A 124 11.46 1.21 -7.75
CA VAL A 124 10.43 0.20 -8.09
C VAL A 124 9.26 0.30 -7.12
N HIS A 125 9.51 0.40 -5.82
CA HIS A 125 8.44 0.51 -4.82
C HIS A 125 7.62 1.78 -5.01
N LEU A 126 8.28 2.92 -5.26
CA LEU A 126 7.59 4.18 -5.55
C LEU A 126 6.78 4.10 -6.84
N SER A 127 7.34 3.54 -7.92
CA SER A 127 6.66 3.35 -9.20
C SER A 127 5.42 2.47 -9.06
N LEU A 128 5.51 1.37 -8.30
CA LEU A 128 4.38 0.49 -8.01
C LEU A 128 3.29 1.23 -7.20
N CYS A 129 3.68 2.07 -6.24
CA CYS A 129 2.74 2.88 -5.47
C CYS A 129 1.98 3.86 -6.37
N VAL A 130 2.71 4.62 -7.20
CA VAL A 130 2.11 5.57 -8.16
C VAL A 130 1.19 4.82 -9.14
N MET A 131 1.61 3.67 -9.65
CA MET A 131 0.77 2.85 -10.54
C MET A 131 -0.51 2.37 -9.84
N LEU A 132 -0.42 1.94 -8.58
CA LEU A 132 -1.59 1.55 -7.80
C LEU A 132 -2.58 2.71 -7.64
N LEU A 133 -2.09 3.92 -7.37
CA LEU A 133 -2.92 5.12 -7.23
C LEU A 133 -3.61 5.48 -8.55
N ILE A 134 -2.89 5.48 -9.66
CA ILE A 134 -3.45 5.77 -11.00
C ILE A 134 -4.56 4.77 -11.34
N VAL A 135 -4.29 3.46 -11.23
CA VAL A 135 -5.28 2.43 -11.56
C VAL A 135 -6.46 2.50 -10.58
N SER A 136 -6.22 2.84 -9.32
CA SER A 136 -7.29 3.00 -8.32
C SER A 136 -8.21 4.16 -8.63
N SER A 137 -7.66 5.34 -8.92
CA SER A 137 -8.41 6.50 -9.36
C SER A 137 -9.19 6.21 -10.65
N TYR A 138 -8.54 5.59 -11.65
CA TYR A 138 -9.18 5.21 -12.92
C TYR A 138 -10.41 4.31 -12.70
N THR A 139 -10.26 3.23 -11.92
CA THR A 139 -11.39 2.33 -11.64
C THR A 139 -12.50 2.98 -10.80
N LEU A 140 -12.16 3.93 -9.94
CA LEU A 140 -13.12 4.66 -9.11
C LEU A 140 -13.98 5.58 -9.98
N ILE A 141 -13.36 6.33 -10.88
CA ILE A 141 -14.03 7.24 -11.83
C ILE A 141 -14.96 6.46 -12.76
N LEU A 142 -14.48 5.35 -13.32
CA LEU A 142 -15.26 4.51 -14.24
C LEU A 142 -16.22 3.52 -13.54
N LYS A 143 -16.32 3.58 -12.21
CA LYS A 143 -17.15 2.69 -11.39
C LYS A 143 -16.95 1.20 -11.70
N LYS A 144 -15.74 0.81 -12.12
CA LYS A 144 -15.39 -0.57 -12.48
C LYS A 144 -15.26 -1.40 -11.19
N ARG A 145 -15.93 -2.54 -11.15
CA ARG A 145 -15.88 -3.45 -10.00
C ARG A 145 -14.67 -4.38 -10.10
N TRP A 146 -14.05 -4.69 -8.97
CA TRP A 146 -12.97 -5.69 -8.87
C TRP A 146 -13.49 -7.12 -9.00
N VAL A 147 -14.75 -7.33 -8.62
CA VAL A 147 -15.42 -8.64 -8.65
C VAL A 147 -16.65 -8.50 -9.54
N SER A 148 -16.78 -9.39 -10.52
CA SER A 148 -17.89 -9.54 -11.46
C SER A 148 -19.06 -10.27 -10.84
#